data_AF-Q7SGR3-F1
#
_entry.id   AF-Q7SGR3-F1
#
_cell.length_a   1.000
_cell.length_b   1.000
_cell.length_c   1.000
_cell.angle_alpha   90.00
_cell.angle_beta   90.00
_cell.angle_gamma   90.00
#
_symmetry.space_group_name_H-M   'P 1'
#
loop_
_entity.id
_entity.type
_entity.pdbx_description
1 polymer ?
#
loop_
_entity_poly.entity_id
_entity_poly.type
_entity_poly.pdbx_seq_one_letter_code
_entity_poly.pdbx_strand_id
1 'polypeptide(L)'
;MSSGNGYSYKGHGTNSQGNHYCARDYGNGSNAYHYSNTNGSYYYSNPNGSTYYNSGSGSSTYTSPSGNSYSSSGSGSGSGSGSSGNSK
;
A
#
# COMPACT_ATOMS: atom_id res chain seq x y z
N MET A 1 -8.37 16.57 16.58
CA MET A 1 -9.22 16.16 15.45
C MET A 1 -9.40 14.66 15.60
N SER A 2 -10.56 14.25 16.15
CA SER A 2 -10.81 12.88 16.58
C SER A 2 -11.30 12.07 15.39
N SER A 3 -10.47 11.20 14.82
CA SER A 3 -10.89 10.32 13.73
C SER A 3 -11.29 8.97 14.30
N GLY A 4 -12.59 8.66 14.22
CA GLY A 4 -13.21 7.39 14.58
C GLY A 4 -12.84 6.21 13.67
N ASN A 5 -11.61 6.18 13.18
CA ASN A 5 -11.01 5.00 12.60
C ASN A 5 -9.87 4.66 13.55
N GLY A 6 -9.68 3.40 13.95
CA GLY A 6 -8.71 2.97 14.99
C GLY A 6 -7.23 3.21 14.66
N TYR A 7 -6.88 4.34 14.06
CA TYR A 7 -5.54 4.82 13.80
C TYR A 7 -5.42 6.32 14.09
N SER A 8 -4.29 6.70 14.68
CA SER A 8 -3.85 8.07 14.85
C SER A 8 -2.96 8.48 13.68
N TYR A 9 -3.14 9.69 13.14
CA TYR A 9 -2.18 10.26 12.20
C TYR A 9 -0.93 10.67 12.96
N LYS A 10 0.19 9.99 12.72
CA LYS A 10 1.48 10.33 13.34
C LYS A 10 2.16 11.50 12.65
N GLY A 11 1.95 11.64 11.35
CA GLY A 11 2.52 12.72 10.55
C GLY A 11 2.16 12.59 9.10
N HIS A 12 2.07 13.71 8.41
CA HIS A 12 1.94 13.76 6.97
C HIS A 12 2.70 14.97 6.45
N GLY A 13 3.02 14.95 5.17
CA GLY A 13 3.68 16.08 4.53
C GLY A 13 3.70 15.92 3.03
N THR A 14 4.08 17.01 2.39
CA THR A 14 4.29 17.06 0.94
C THR A 14 5.68 17.63 0.71
N ASN A 15 6.50 16.94 -0.07
CA ASN A 15 7.82 17.45 -0.41
C ASN A 15 7.73 18.50 -1.54
N SER A 16 8.83 19.20 -1.84
CA SER A 16 8.86 20.24 -2.88
C SER A 16 8.54 19.73 -4.30
N GLN A 17 8.56 18.41 -4.51
CA GLN A 17 8.20 17.77 -5.78
C GLN A 17 6.72 17.40 -5.85
N GLY A 18 5.94 17.71 -4.82
CA GLY A 18 4.52 17.39 -4.71
C GLY A 18 4.22 15.97 -4.23
N ASN A 19 5.23 15.19 -3.83
CA ASN A 19 5.01 13.84 -3.32
C ASN A 19 4.46 13.92 -1.90
N HIS A 20 3.37 13.22 -1.64
CA HIS A 20 2.68 13.21 -0.36
C HIS A 20 3.02 11.95 0.42
N TYR A 21 3.32 12.12 1.71
CA TYR A 21 3.50 11.02 2.63
C TYR A 21 2.58 11.13 3.82
N CYS A 22 2.11 9.99 4.30
CA CYS A 22 1.22 9.90 5.44
C CYS A 22 1.57 8.67 6.28
N ALA A 23 2.01 8.92 7.51
CA ALA A 23 2.22 7.93 8.55
C ALA A 23 0.99 7.84 9.46
N ARG A 24 0.47 6.62 9.61
CA ARG A 24 -0.68 6.28 10.43
C ARG A 24 -0.26 5.24 11.46
N ASP A 25 -0.70 5.38 12.70
CA ASP A 25 -0.43 4.48 13.81
C ASP A 25 -1.73 3.85 14.28
N TYR A 26 -1.90 2.54 14.10
CA TYR A 26 -3.11 1.82 14.48
C TYR A 26 -3.18 1.45 15.98
N GLY A 27 -2.31 2.03 16.83
CA GLY A 27 -2.35 1.88 18.28
C GLY A 27 -1.53 0.70 18.84
N ASN A 28 -1.01 -0.18 17.98
CA ASN A 28 -0.21 -1.36 18.35
C ASN A 28 1.27 -1.26 17.94
N GLY A 29 1.79 -0.05 17.70
CA GLY A 29 3.14 0.16 17.15
C GLY A 29 3.27 -0.23 15.67
N SER A 30 2.16 -0.60 15.05
CA SER A 30 2.09 -0.95 13.64
C SER A 30 1.98 0.33 12.82
N ASN A 31 3.11 0.80 12.31
CA ASN A 31 3.18 2.02 11.52
C ASN A 31 2.78 1.69 10.08
N ALA A 32 1.56 2.06 9.69
CA ALA A 32 1.18 2.04 8.29
C ALA A 32 1.70 3.31 7.63
N TYR A 33 2.38 3.17 6.50
CA TYR A 33 2.94 4.31 5.76
C TYR A 33 2.39 4.32 4.35
N HIS A 34 1.88 5.46 3.91
CA HIS A 34 1.45 5.66 2.54
C HIS A 34 2.28 6.77 1.91
N TYR A 35 2.83 6.51 0.74
CA TYR A 35 3.63 7.44 -0.04
C TYR A 35 3.05 7.52 -1.45
N SER A 36 2.77 8.72 -1.92
CA SER A 36 2.20 8.96 -3.25
C SER A 36 3.11 9.93 -3.99
N ASN A 37 3.56 9.53 -5.16
CA ASN A 37 4.37 10.36 -6.02
C ASN A 37 3.51 11.04 -7.08
N THR A 38 3.96 12.19 -7.56
CA THR A 38 3.28 12.94 -8.62
C THR A 38 3.23 12.21 -9.96
N ASN A 39 4.14 11.28 -10.19
CA ASN A 39 4.15 10.40 -11.37
C ASN A 39 3.10 9.27 -11.31
N GLY A 40 2.24 9.24 -10.29
CA GLY A 40 1.20 8.23 -10.11
C GLY A 40 1.68 6.94 -9.43
N SER A 41 2.99 6.77 -9.23
CA SER A 41 3.51 5.68 -8.40
C SER A 41 3.15 5.89 -6.93
N TYR A 42 2.92 4.80 -6.21
CA TYR A 42 2.62 4.87 -4.79
C TYR A 42 3.18 3.66 -4.04
N TYR A 43 3.36 3.83 -2.75
CA TYR A 43 3.90 2.82 -1.85
C TYR A 43 3.07 2.74 -0.57
N TYR A 44 2.76 1.52 -0.17
CA TYR A 44 2.13 1.19 1.10
C TYR A 44 3.08 0.33 1.92
N SER A 45 3.33 0.72 3.16
CA SER A 45 3.85 -0.15 4.20
C SER A 45 2.71 -0.47 5.15
N ASN A 46 2.44 -1.75 5.34
CA ASN A 46 1.34 -2.22 6.15
C ASN A 46 1.81 -2.53 7.58
N PRO A 47 0.90 -2.41 8.56
CA PRO A 47 1.11 -2.80 9.95
C PRO A 47 1.78 -4.16 10.18
N ASN A 48 1.46 -5.14 9.33
CA ASN A 48 1.95 -6.51 9.42
C ASN A 48 3.40 -6.66 8.89
N GLY A 49 4.03 -5.60 8.41
CA GLY A 49 5.36 -5.60 7.79
C GLY A 49 5.35 -5.89 6.29
N SER A 50 4.18 -6.17 5.69
CA SER A 50 4.09 -6.30 4.24
C SER A 50 4.13 -4.94 3.57
N THR A 51 4.58 -4.90 2.32
CA THR A 51 4.66 -3.65 1.57
C THR A 51 4.11 -3.86 0.16
N TYR A 52 3.61 -2.79 -0.43
CA TYR A 52 3.10 -2.79 -1.79
C TYR A 52 3.59 -1.54 -2.50
N TYR A 53 4.25 -1.72 -3.63
CA TYR A 53 4.74 -0.67 -4.49
C TYR A 53 4.02 -0.75 -5.84
N ASN A 54 3.53 0.38 -6.34
CA ASN A 54 3.01 0.50 -7.69
C ASN A 54 3.86 1.54 -8.43
N SER A 55 4.35 1.20 -9.62
CA SER A 55 5.23 2.08 -10.39
C SER A 55 4.49 3.22 -11.10
N GLY A 56 3.15 3.23 -11.09
CA GLY A 56 2.33 4.15 -11.88
C GLY A 56 2.29 3.82 -13.37
N SER A 57 3.18 2.94 -13.85
CA SER A 57 3.30 2.52 -15.26
C SER A 57 2.74 1.12 -15.51
N GLY A 58 1.84 0.63 -14.65
CA GLY A 58 1.21 -0.68 -14.77
C GLY A 58 2.00 -1.84 -14.16
N SER A 59 3.13 -1.59 -13.50
CA SER A 59 3.82 -2.62 -12.71
C SER A 59 3.58 -2.41 -11.22
N SER A 60 3.43 -3.50 -10.49
CA SER A 60 3.36 -3.47 -9.03
C SER A 60 4.17 -4.59 -8.40
N THR A 61 4.64 -4.36 -7.18
CA THR A 61 5.42 -5.30 -6.40
C THR A 61 4.81 -5.38 -5.01
N TYR A 62 4.37 -6.57 -4.63
CA TYR A 62 3.96 -6.88 -3.27
C TYR A 62 5.09 -7.61 -2.57
N THR A 63 5.53 -7.12 -1.41
CA THR A 63 6.49 -7.82 -0.55
C THR A 63 5.76 -8.29 0.70
N SER A 64 5.76 -9.59 0.92
CA SER A 64 5.19 -10.21 2.12
C SER A 64 6.02 -9.83 3.35
N PRO A 65 5.46 -9.97 4.57
CA PRO A 65 6.22 -9.66 5.78
C PRO A 65 7.38 -10.63 6.02
N SER A 66 7.36 -11.80 5.36
CA SER A 66 8.47 -12.76 5.32
C SER A 66 9.56 -12.37 4.32
N GLY A 67 9.42 -11.26 3.60
CA GLY A 67 10.39 -10.76 2.60
C GLY A 67 10.18 -11.29 1.18
N ASN A 68 9.18 -12.15 0.94
CA ASN A 68 8.91 -12.68 -0.39
C ASN A 68 8.30 -11.58 -1.27
N SER A 69 8.94 -11.30 -2.41
CA SER A 69 8.48 -10.26 -3.33
C SER A 69 7.82 -10.86 -4.56
N TYR A 70 6.64 -10.34 -4.89
CA TYR A 70 5.80 -10.76 -6.01
C TYR A 70 5.59 -9.53 -6.89
N SER A 71 6.25 -9.52 -8.05
CA SER A 71 6.10 -8.46 -9.03
C SER A 71 5.12 -8.89 -10.11
N SER A 72 4.16 -8.03 -10.40
CA SER A 72 3.24 -8.16 -11.53
C SER A 72 3.48 -6.97 -12.46
N SER A 73 4.05 -7.23 -13.64
CA SER A 73 4.13 -6.25 -14.73
C SER A 73 2.88 -6.39 -15.59
N GLY A 74 2.02 -5.38 -15.58
CA GLY A 74 0.82 -5.31 -16.40
C GLY A 74 1.16 -5.13 -17.87
N SER A 75 1.48 -6.22 -18.56
CA SER A 75 1.13 -6.36 -19.97
C SER A 75 -0.39 -6.50 -20.01
N GLY A 76 -1.11 -5.44 -20.39
CA GLY A 76 -2.58 -5.48 -20.41
C GLY A 76 -3.08 -6.59 -21.33
N SER A 77 -3.65 -7.66 -20.76
CA SER A 77 -4.53 -8.66 -21.40
C SER A 77 -5.04 -9.66 -20.36
N GLY A 78 -6.36 -9.68 -20.13
CA GLY A 78 -7.11 -10.90 -19.81
C GLY A 78 -7.09 -11.48 -18.39
N SER A 79 -8.27 -11.41 -17.75
CA SER A 79 -8.96 -12.55 -17.14
C SER A 79 -8.33 -13.29 -15.94
N GLY A 80 -9.03 -13.23 -14.80
CA GLY A 80 -9.29 -14.44 -14.00
C GLY A 80 -8.71 -14.50 -12.59
N SER A 81 -9.58 -14.28 -11.59
CA SER A 81 -9.58 -14.97 -10.29
C SER A 81 -10.91 -14.62 -9.61
N GLY A 82 -11.95 -15.45 -9.57
CA GLY A 82 -11.92 -16.91 -9.48
C GLY A 82 -11.51 -17.33 -8.07
N SER A 83 -12.41 -17.17 -7.08
CA SER A 83 -12.71 -18.19 -6.06
C SER A 83 -13.76 -17.66 -5.07
N SER A 84 -15.04 -17.70 -5.45
CA SER A 84 -16.13 -17.82 -4.48
C SER A 84 -16.34 -19.31 -4.24
N GLY A 85 -15.54 -19.88 -3.34
CA GLY A 85 -15.66 -21.26 -2.90
C GLY A 85 -16.97 -21.44 -2.13
N ASN A 86 -17.95 -22.07 -2.80
CA ASN A 86 -19.09 -22.70 -2.16
C ASN A 86 -18.60 -23.93 -1.40
N SER A 87 -18.95 -24.08 -0.12
CA SER A 87 -18.77 -25.34 0.62
C SER A 87 -19.60 -25.36 1.91
N LYS A 88 -20.76 -26.02 1.79
CA LYS A 88 -21.57 -26.73 2.82
C LYS A 88 -22.40 -25.90 3.79
#